data_AF-A0A1V4T241-F1
#
_entry.id   AF-A0A1V4T241-F1
#
_cell.length_a   1.000
_cell.length_b   1.000
_cell.length_c   1.000
_cell.angle_alpha   90.00
_cell.angle_beta   90.00
_cell.angle_gamma   90.00
#
_symmetry.space_group_name_H-M   'P 1'
#
loop_
_entity.id
_entity.type
_entity.pdbx_description
1 polymer ?
#
loop_
_entity_poly.entity_id
_entity_poly.type
_entity_poly.pdbx_seq_one_letter_code
_entity_poly.pdbx_strand_id
1 'polypeptide(L)'
;MPSPDQLVEQGASVLAKFGYEPFGGEEEHWSAMWDLLKGDFTTQKHPEIPSFDDLSLSLKEAAKVYMRRRLIADRFFEECRKAQADLFKGIDTDGVERYTIARDAYEDSVGDFGAARERIAMLLDGKYWEED
;
A
#
# COMPACT_ATOMS: atom_id res chain seq x y z
N MET A 1 -10.51 -28.65 11.14
CA MET A 1 -10.55 -27.52 10.18
C MET A 1 -9.27 -26.73 10.40
N PRO A 2 -8.43 -26.47 9.39
CA PRO A 2 -7.27 -25.61 9.59
C PRO A 2 -7.76 -24.17 9.86
N SER A 3 -7.15 -23.53 10.86
CA SER A 3 -7.40 -22.15 11.31
C SER A 3 -7.27 -21.15 10.14
N PRO A 4 -8.16 -20.15 9.99
CA PRO A 4 -7.99 -19.08 9.01
C PRO A 4 -6.73 -18.25 9.33
N ASP A 5 -5.72 -18.39 8.47
CA ASP A 5 -4.51 -17.58 8.37
C ASP A 5 -3.53 -17.65 9.55
N GLN A 6 -2.61 -18.62 9.48
CA GLN A 6 -1.32 -18.59 10.21
C GLN A 6 -0.54 -17.27 10.04
N LEU A 7 -0.89 -16.45 9.04
CA LEU A 7 -0.35 -15.11 8.80
C LEU A 7 -0.79 -14.08 9.86
N VAL A 8 -1.95 -14.27 10.50
CA VAL A 8 -2.43 -13.39 11.58
C VAL A 8 -1.73 -13.73 12.91
N GLU A 9 -1.43 -15.01 13.15
CA GLU A 9 -0.80 -15.49 14.39
C GLU A 9 0.68 -15.11 14.53
N GLN A 10 1.37 -14.77 13.43
CA GLN A 10 2.80 -14.46 13.48
C GLN A 10 3.14 -13.00 13.81
N GLY A 11 2.16 -12.10 13.95
CA GLY A 11 2.36 -10.73 14.48
C GLY A 11 3.38 -9.84 13.75
N ALA A 12 4.08 -10.36 12.74
CA ALA A 12 4.97 -9.62 11.88
C ALA A 12 4.07 -8.86 10.91
N SER A 13 4.02 -7.53 11.10
CA SER A 13 3.44 -6.64 10.11
C SER A 13 3.92 -7.09 8.72
N VAL A 14 2.99 -7.21 7.77
CA VAL A 14 3.35 -7.52 6.37
C VAL A 14 4.38 -6.50 5.87
N LEU A 15 4.34 -5.28 6.42
CA LEU A 15 5.33 -4.24 6.21
C LEU A 15 6.75 -4.65 6.67
N ALA A 16 6.90 -5.33 7.80
CA ALA A 16 8.20 -5.82 8.26
C ALA A 16 8.81 -6.86 7.30
N LYS A 17 7.99 -7.62 6.55
CA LYS A 17 8.48 -8.56 5.52
C LYS A 17 9.13 -7.87 4.33
N PHE A 18 8.84 -6.59 4.14
CA PHE A 18 9.44 -5.73 3.11
C PHE A 18 10.46 -4.75 3.69
N GLY A 19 10.87 -4.93 4.96
CA GLY A 19 11.88 -4.10 5.63
C GLY A 19 11.38 -2.73 6.08
N TYR A 20 10.07 -2.52 6.17
CA TYR A 20 9.51 -1.24 6.61
C TYR A 20 9.53 -1.11 8.14
N GLU A 21 10.07 0.00 8.62
CA GLU A 21 9.77 0.51 9.96
C GLU A 21 8.58 1.48 9.89
N PRO A 22 7.56 1.33 10.76
CA PRO A 22 6.46 2.27 10.83
C PRO A 22 6.95 3.63 11.35
N PHE A 23 6.64 4.70 10.61
CA PHE A 23 6.86 6.12 10.91
C PHE A 23 7.61 6.40 12.23
N GLY A 24 8.94 6.49 12.13
CA GLY A 24 9.84 6.71 13.25
C GLY A 24 11.13 7.37 12.82
N GLY A 25 11.08 8.66 12.47
CA GLY A 25 12.21 9.59 12.57
C GLY A 25 13.48 9.36 11.74
N GLU A 26 13.63 8.26 11.01
CA GLU A 26 14.73 8.05 10.07
C GLU A 26 14.32 8.35 8.63
N GLU A 27 15.30 8.77 7.84
CA GLU A 27 15.20 9.21 6.45
C GLU A 27 14.37 8.20 5.63
N GLU A 28 13.23 8.62 5.07
CA GLU A 28 12.39 7.75 4.24
C GLU A 28 13.28 7.17 3.10
N HIS A 29 13.62 5.88 3.17
CA HIS A 29 14.50 5.19 2.22
C HIS A 29 13.79 4.95 0.87
N TRP A 30 13.48 6.04 0.17
CA TRP A 30 12.70 6.04 -1.06
C TRP A 30 13.27 5.16 -2.15
N SER A 31 14.60 5.11 -2.29
CA SER A 31 15.26 4.30 -3.31
C SER A 31 15.04 2.81 -3.06
N ALA A 32 15.27 2.34 -1.83
CA ALA A 32 15.05 0.94 -1.45
C ALA A 32 13.58 0.54 -1.58
N MET A 33 12.66 1.41 -1.16
CA MET A 33 11.23 1.18 -1.27
C MET A 33 10.76 1.10 -2.73
N TRP A 34 11.27 2.00 -3.57
CA TRP A 34 10.96 2.01 -4.99
C TRP A 34 11.49 0.77 -5.69
N ASP A 35 12.67 0.27 -5.33
CA ASP A 35 13.23 -0.95 -5.93
C ASP A 35 12.34 -2.18 -5.70
N LEU A 36 11.62 -2.24 -4.58
CA LEU A 36 10.65 -3.31 -4.30
C LEU A 36 9.35 -3.17 -5.11
N LEU A 37 8.97 -1.94 -5.45
CA LEU A 37 7.64 -1.62 -5.96
C LEU A 37 7.61 -1.26 -7.45
N LYS A 38 8.73 -0.85 -8.04
CA LYS A 38 8.81 -0.42 -9.45
C LYS A 38 8.37 -1.51 -10.43
N GLY A 39 8.44 -2.77 -10.02
CA GLY A 39 7.92 -3.92 -10.78
C GLY A 39 6.43 -3.81 -11.11
N ASP A 40 5.63 -3.11 -10.29
CA ASP A 40 4.20 -2.90 -10.51
C ASP A 40 3.87 -2.14 -11.81
N PHE A 41 4.87 -1.45 -12.37
CA PHE A 41 4.76 -0.64 -13.60
C PHE A 41 5.44 -1.29 -14.81
N THR A 42 6.03 -2.47 -14.66
CA THR A 42 6.66 -3.18 -15.77
C THR A 42 5.59 -3.66 -16.75
N THR A 43 5.72 -3.25 -18.01
CA THR A 43 4.79 -3.62 -19.09
C THR A 43 5.57 -3.92 -20.38
N GLN A 44 4.89 -4.37 -21.44
CA GLN A 44 5.55 -4.51 -22.75
C GLN A 44 6.09 -3.18 -23.30
N LYS A 45 5.45 -2.04 -22.96
CA LYS A 45 5.90 -0.69 -23.36
C LYS A 45 7.03 -0.17 -22.48
N HIS A 46 7.00 -0.53 -21.21
CA HIS A 46 7.98 -0.14 -20.19
C HIS A 46 8.58 -1.39 -19.56
N PRO A 47 9.46 -2.12 -20.28
CA PRO A 47 10.03 -3.38 -19.79
C PRO A 47 11.02 -3.18 -18.65
N GLU A 48 11.55 -1.96 -18.50
CA GLU A 48 12.45 -1.57 -17.43
C GLU A 48 11.99 -0.22 -16.85
N ILE A 49 11.90 -0.18 -15.52
CA ILE A 49 11.52 1.03 -14.78
C ILE A 49 12.79 1.55 -14.08
N PRO A 50 13.16 2.84 -14.27
CA PRO A 50 14.40 3.39 -13.71
C PRO A 50 14.47 3.26 -12.19
N SER A 51 15.70 3.28 -11.66
CA SER A 51 15.94 3.44 -10.22
C SER A 51 15.35 4.77 -9.74
N PHE A 52 15.09 4.90 -8.44
CA PHE A 52 14.44 6.09 -7.90
C PHE A 52 15.24 7.35 -8.21
N ASP A 53 16.58 7.27 -8.14
CA ASP A 53 17.48 8.40 -8.35
C ASP A 53 17.53 8.87 -9.81
N ASP A 54 17.21 7.98 -10.74
CA ASP A 54 17.18 8.26 -12.18
C ASP A 54 15.81 8.75 -12.68
N LEU A 55 14.78 8.77 -11.82
CA LEU A 55 13.47 9.29 -12.18
C LEU A 55 13.51 10.83 -12.38
N SER A 56 12.67 11.32 -13.29
CA SER A 56 12.38 12.75 -13.39
C SER A 56 11.74 13.28 -12.11
N LEU A 57 11.83 14.60 -11.86
CA LEU A 57 11.28 15.19 -10.63
C LEU A 57 9.79 14.87 -10.41
N SER A 58 8.97 15.02 -11.46
CA SER A 58 7.54 14.72 -11.39
C SER A 58 7.26 13.24 -11.09
N LEU A 59 8.07 12.34 -11.66
CA LEU A 59 7.93 10.90 -11.42
C LEU A 59 8.43 10.51 -10.02
N LYS A 60 9.46 11.19 -9.48
CA LYS A 60 9.89 11.04 -8.09
C LYS A 60 8.79 11.44 -7.11
N GLU A 61 8.13 12.57 -7.35
CA GLU A 61 7.03 13.05 -6.50
C GLU A 61 5.84 12.07 -6.54
N ALA A 62 5.46 11.61 -7.74
CA ALA A 62 4.41 10.61 -7.90
C ALA A 62 4.78 9.27 -7.22
N ALA A 63 6.04 8.81 -7.37
CA ALA A 63 6.55 7.61 -6.71
C ALA A 63 6.47 7.72 -5.18
N LYS A 64 6.86 8.87 -4.59
CA LYS A 64 6.71 9.11 -3.14
C LYS A 64 5.26 9.02 -2.68
N VAL A 65 4.32 9.59 -3.45
CA VAL A 65 2.89 9.50 -3.13
C VAL A 65 2.43 8.04 -3.19
N TYR A 66 2.73 7.32 -4.27
CA TYR A 66 2.39 5.91 -4.43
C TYR A 66 2.91 5.05 -3.28
N MET A 67 4.18 5.21 -2.94
CA MET A 67 4.86 4.52 -1.85
C MET A 67 4.18 4.79 -0.50
N ARG A 68 3.84 6.04 -0.20
CA ARG A 68 3.08 6.39 1.02
C ARG A 68 1.68 5.78 1.02
N ARG A 69 0.97 5.83 -0.12
CA ARG A 69 -0.37 5.23 -0.22
C ARG A 69 -0.34 3.71 -0.04
N ARG A 70 0.71 3.06 -0.53
CA ARG A 70 0.92 1.62 -0.30
C ARG A 70 1.02 1.30 1.19
N LEU A 71 1.85 2.06 1.92
CA LEU A 71 2.03 1.88 3.37
C LEU A 71 0.72 2.08 4.15
N ILE A 72 -0.06 3.09 3.78
CA ILE A 72 -1.37 3.36 4.40
C ILE A 72 -2.34 2.21 4.13
N ALA A 73 -2.42 1.73 2.89
CA ALA A 73 -3.31 0.63 2.52
C ALA A 73 -2.94 -0.68 3.23
N ASP A 74 -1.64 -1.00 3.29
CA ASP A 74 -1.16 -2.19 4.00
C ASP A 74 -1.45 -2.11 5.51
N ARG A 75 -1.32 -0.92 6.13
CA ARG A 75 -1.69 -0.72 7.53
C ARG A 75 -3.19 -0.93 7.77
N PHE A 76 -4.05 -0.32 6.96
CA PHE A 76 -5.49 -0.48 7.12
C PHE A 76 -5.95 -1.90 6.82
N PHE A 77 -5.28 -2.60 5.90
CA PHE A 77 -5.50 -4.03 5.69
C PHE A 77 -5.24 -4.83 6.97
N GLU A 78 -4.12 -4.57 7.66
CA GLU A 78 -3.81 -5.24 8.94
C GLU A 78 -4.85 -4.93 10.03
N GLU A 79 -5.28 -3.67 10.15
CA GLU A 79 -6.31 -3.26 11.12
C GLU A 79 -7.65 -3.94 10.82
N CYS A 80 -8.07 -3.97 9.55
CA CYS A 80 -9.25 -4.68 9.07
C CYS A 80 -9.16 -6.19 9.36
N ARG A 81 -8.01 -6.81 9.10
CA ARG A 81 -7.78 -8.23 9.40
C ARG A 81 -7.84 -8.55 10.89
N LYS A 82 -7.32 -7.67 11.75
CA LYS A 82 -7.41 -7.82 13.21
C LYS A 82 -8.85 -7.73 13.68
N ALA A 83 -9.61 -6.74 13.22
CA ALA A 83 -11.03 -6.59 13.56
C ALA A 83 -11.86 -7.79 13.08
N GLN A 84 -11.58 -8.31 11.88
CA GLN A 84 -12.22 -9.52 11.36
C GLN A 84 -11.88 -10.75 12.21
N ALA A 85 -10.62 -10.89 12.63
CA ALA A 85 -10.20 -12.00 13.49
C ALA A 85 -10.89 -11.97 14.86
N ASP A 86 -11.13 -10.78 15.41
CA ASP A 86 -11.87 -10.63 16.66
C ASP A 86 -13.34 -11.05 16.52
N LEU A 87 -14.00 -10.74 15.38
CA LEU A 87 -15.36 -11.22 15.10
C LEU A 87 -15.50 -12.74 15.10
N PHE A 88 -14.47 -13.47 14.69
CA PHE A 88 -14.49 -14.93 14.73
C PHE A 88 -14.43 -15.51 16.16
N LYS A 89 -14.02 -14.72 17.15
CA LYS A 89 -13.99 -15.13 18.57
C LYS A 89 -15.36 -14.99 19.23
N GLY A 90 -16.23 -14.14 18.67
CA GLY A 90 -17.57 -13.88 19.15
C GLY A 90 -18.17 -12.70 18.39
N ILE A 91 -19.44 -12.82 17.99
CA ILE A 91 -20.14 -11.77 17.26
C ILE A 91 -20.92 -10.93 18.28
N ASP A 92 -20.56 -9.65 18.36
CA ASP A 92 -21.30 -8.61 19.07
C ASP A 92 -21.37 -7.34 18.22
N THR A 93 -22.31 -6.45 18.55
CA THR A 93 -22.57 -5.24 17.77
C THR A 93 -21.34 -4.33 17.68
N ASP A 94 -20.60 -4.16 18.76
CA ASP A 94 -19.41 -3.29 18.82
C ASP A 94 -18.26 -3.86 17.97
N GLY A 95 -18.12 -5.19 17.94
CA GLY A 95 -17.20 -5.91 17.06
C GLY A 95 -17.56 -5.71 15.58
N VAL A 96 -18.84 -5.79 15.24
CA VAL A 96 -19.31 -5.59 13.85
C VAL A 96 -19.08 -4.15 13.40
N GLU A 97 -19.34 -3.17 14.28
CA GLU A 97 -19.08 -1.75 14.00
C GLU A 97 -17.59 -1.48 13.79
N ARG A 98 -16.72 -1.98 14.68
CA ARG A 98 -15.26 -1.83 14.54
C ARG A 98 -14.73 -2.44 13.24
N TYR A 99 -15.21 -3.63 12.87
CA TYR A 99 -14.84 -4.24 11.60
C TYR A 99 -15.32 -3.43 10.41
N THR A 100 -16.54 -2.92 10.45
CA THR A 100 -17.10 -2.10 9.36
C THR A 100 -16.27 -0.83 9.14
N ILE A 101 -15.94 -0.10 10.21
CA ILE A 101 -15.08 1.09 10.14
C ILE A 101 -13.69 0.75 9.57
N ALA A 102 -13.07 -0.34 10.04
CA ALA A 102 -11.75 -0.73 9.57
C ALA A 102 -11.76 -1.18 8.10
N ARG A 103 -12.83 -1.85 7.66
CA ARG A 103 -13.02 -2.24 6.27
C ARG A 103 -13.20 -1.02 5.38
N ASP A 104 -14.07 -0.08 5.77
CA ASP A 104 -14.35 1.11 4.97
C ASP A 104 -13.07 1.96 4.83
N ALA A 105 -12.29 2.14 5.90
CA ALA A 105 -10.98 2.80 5.84
C ALA A 105 -9.98 2.09 4.91
N TYR A 106 -9.97 0.76 4.92
CA TYR A 106 -9.14 -0.01 3.99
C TYR A 106 -9.62 0.17 2.54
N GLU A 107 -10.92 0.08 2.26
CA GLU A 107 -11.48 0.26 0.92
C GLU A 107 -11.16 1.65 0.34
N ASP A 108 -11.33 2.71 1.13
CA ASP A 108 -10.96 4.07 0.74
C ASP A 108 -9.46 4.17 0.41
N SER A 109 -8.61 3.56 1.24
CA SER A 109 -7.16 3.58 1.03
C SER A 109 -6.71 2.81 -0.21
N VAL A 110 -7.43 1.74 -0.58
CA VAL A 110 -7.19 0.99 -1.83
C VAL A 110 -7.55 1.86 -3.03
N GLY A 111 -8.62 2.66 -2.95
CA GLY A 111 -8.97 3.65 -3.96
C GLY A 111 -7.85 4.69 -4.17
N ASP A 112 -7.37 5.30 -3.09
CA ASP A 112 -6.25 6.25 -3.11
C ASP A 112 -4.96 5.63 -3.67
N PHE A 113 -4.68 4.37 -3.31
CA PHE A 113 -3.53 3.63 -3.81
C PHE A 113 -3.64 3.34 -5.31
N GLY A 114 -4.83 2.96 -5.78
CA GLY A 114 -5.14 2.77 -7.20
C GLY A 114 -4.92 4.05 -8.00
N ALA A 115 -5.45 5.18 -7.53
CA ALA A 115 -5.27 6.48 -8.18
C ALA A 115 -3.79 6.90 -8.26
N ALA A 116 -3.01 6.66 -7.19
CA ALA A 116 -1.57 6.93 -7.20
C ALA A 116 -0.82 6.04 -8.21
N ARG A 117 -1.23 4.79 -8.36
CA ARG A 117 -0.67 3.87 -9.37
C ARG A 117 -0.94 4.38 -10.78
N GLU A 118 -2.18 4.74 -11.07
CA GLU A 118 -2.59 5.27 -12.37
C GLU A 118 -1.80 6.53 -12.73
N ARG A 119 -1.56 7.41 -11.75
CA ARG A 119 -0.77 8.62 -11.95
C ARG A 119 0.65 8.32 -12.44
N ILE A 120 1.34 7.33 -11.86
CA ILE A 120 2.67 6.90 -12.31
C ILE A 120 2.59 6.32 -13.71
N ALA A 121 1.63 5.44 -13.99
CA ALA A 121 1.46 4.83 -15.31
C ALA A 121 1.25 5.90 -16.40
N MET A 122 0.46 6.94 -16.13
CA MET A 122 0.27 8.07 -17.05
C MET A 122 1.57 8.85 -17.30
N LEU A 123 2.33 9.13 -16.25
CA LEU A 123 3.61 9.86 -16.37
C LEU A 123 4.64 9.05 -17.17
N LEU A 124 4.68 7.73 -16.99
CA LEU A 124 5.52 6.83 -17.80
C LEU A 124 5.11 6.84 -19.28
N ASP A 125 3.80 6.89 -19.55
CA ASP A 125 3.25 7.01 -20.91
C ASP A 125 3.41 8.41 -21.53
N GLY A 126 3.98 9.39 -20.79
CA GLY A 126 4.11 10.77 -21.25
C GLY A 126 2.78 11.53 -21.33
N LYS A 127 1.74 11.05 -20.65
CA LYS A 127 0.42 11.71 -20.61
C LYS A 127 0.39 12.74 -19.47
N TYR A 128 -0.04 13.96 -19.79
CA TYR A 128 -0.30 15.00 -18.81
C TYR A 128 -1.73 14.88 -18.28
N TRP A 129 -1.94 15.23 -17.02
CA TRP A 129 -3.27 15.34 -16.42
C TRP A 129 -3.94 16.60 -16.95
N GLU A 130 -5.14 16.50 -17.51
CA GLU A 130 -6.05 17.63 -17.65
C GLU A 130 -6.80 17.73 -16.31
N GLU A 131 -6.56 18.78 -15.55
CA GLU A 131 -7.42 19.14 -14.41
C GLU A 131 -8.70 19.76 -15.01
N ASP A 132 -9.83 19.05 -14.89
CA ASP A 132 -11.18 19.61 -15.12
C ASP A 132 -11.60 20.56 -13.98
#